data_AF-A0A7W9C4Q6-F1
#
_entry.id   AF-A0A7W9C4Q6-F1
#
_cell.length_a   1.000
_cell.length_b   1.000
_cell.length_c   1.000
_cell.angle_alpha   90.00
_cell.angle_beta   90.00
_cell.angle_gamma   90.00
#
_symmetry.space_group_name_H-M   'P 1'
#
loop_
_entity.id
_entity.type
_entity.pdbx_description
1 polymer ?
#
loop_
_entity_poly.entity_id
_entity_poly.type
_entity_poly.pdbx_seq_one_letter_code
_entity_poly.pdbx_strand_id
1 'polypeptide(L)'
;MMRAPRFALLVSAAALLTAAGAQAQTATPYQPSSGQTTPTQAAPADPNDPSTFTDEELRKYDAAITRVRAVSDTLNGAQPTPEQQAEMAAAVQDSGLEVVRFNAISRAAADNPVIDARIRAMKAPPPVPGSVAAGVSEAELTQFVQAMEKIRAVTANVQNGQATPEQSAQLTAAVQGSGLAVDRFNAIAAAVSQDPGLRARAELIGARYQVAQ
;
A
#
# COMPACT_ATOMS: atom_id res chain seq x y z
N MET A 1 32.15 36.75 15.11
CA MET A 1 31.85 36.30 16.49
C MET A 1 31.26 34.90 16.42
N MET A 2 32.00 33.92 16.95
CA MET A 2 31.58 32.54 17.16
C MET A 2 30.51 32.45 18.27
N ARG A 3 29.58 31.49 18.15
CA ARG A 3 29.36 30.47 19.19
C ARG A 3 28.52 29.30 18.67
N ALA A 4 29.07 28.11 18.86
CA ALA A 4 28.59 26.80 18.46
C ALA A 4 27.31 26.35 19.19
N PRO A 5 26.61 25.31 18.69
CA PRO A 5 25.72 24.51 19.51
C PRO A 5 26.54 23.54 20.39
N ARG A 6 26.29 23.59 21.70
CA ARG A 6 26.65 22.54 22.66
C ARG A 6 25.44 22.33 23.55
N PHE A 7 24.87 21.14 23.57
CA PHE A 7 24.63 20.36 24.78
C PHE A 7 24.36 18.91 24.37
N ALA A 8 25.39 18.08 24.59
CA ALA A 8 25.23 16.65 24.77
C ALA A 8 24.76 16.41 26.21
N LEU A 9 23.89 15.42 26.44
CA LEU A 9 23.93 14.63 27.66
C LEU A 9 23.31 13.25 27.45
N LEU A 10 24.21 12.26 27.48
CA LEU A 10 23.95 10.85 27.68
C LEU A 10 23.28 10.63 29.04
N VAL A 11 22.34 9.68 29.11
CA VAL A 11 22.22 8.80 30.28
C VAL A 11 22.03 7.38 29.78
N SER A 12 23.12 6.61 29.81
CA SER A 12 23.08 5.16 29.98
C SER A 12 23.44 4.89 31.43
N ALA A 13 22.67 4.03 32.10
CA ALA A 13 23.11 3.34 33.31
C ALA A 13 22.45 1.96 33.36
N ALA A 14 23.28 0.95 33.14
CA ALA A 14 23.01 -0.44 33.43
C ALA A 14 23.37 -0.75 34.90
N ALA A 15 22.64 -1.67 35.53
CA ALA A 15 23.10 -2.52 36.64
C ALA A 15 22.09 -3.70 36.74
N LEU A 16 22.40 -4.94 36.33
CA LEU A 16 23.35 -5.95 36.86
C LEU A 16 22.77 -6.85 37.96
N LEU A 17 22.83 -8.16 37.64
CA LEU A 17 23.02 -9.35 38.49
C LEU A 17 21.87 -9.92 39.35
N THR A 18 21.50 -11.16 39.02
CA THR A 18 21.65 -12.29 39.96
C THR A 18 22.18 -13.51 39.22
N ALA A 19 23.24 -14.10 39.78
CA ALA A 19 23.88 -15.35 39.36
C ALA A 19 23.47 -16.46 40.32
N ALA A 20 23.26 -17.69 39.82
CA ALA A 20 23.56 -18.95 40.52
C ALA A 20 23.19 -20.14 39.63
N GLY A 21 24.11 -21.08 39.46
CA GLY A 21 23.83 -22.39 38.85
C GLY A 21 24.98 -22.91 38.00
N ALA A 22 25.93 -23.56 38.64
CA ALA A 22 27.17 -24.03 38.07
C ALA A 22 27.07 -25.47 37.51
N GLN A 23 27.97 -25.75 36.55
CA GLN A 23 28.59 -27.03 36.18
C GLN A 23 27.73 -28.12 35.52
N ALA A 24 28.08 -28.50 34.28
CA ALA A 24 28.93 -29.65 33.99
C ALA A 24 28.97 -29.91 32.47
N GLN A 25 30.17 -29.86 31.90
CA GLN A 25 30.44 -30.36 30.56
C GLN A 25 30.56 -31.89 30.65
N THR A 26 29.64 -32.61 30.01
CA THR A 26 29.88 -33.99 29.59
C THR A 26 29.50 -34.09 28.12
N ALA A 27 30.53 -34.33 27.31
CA ALA A 27 30.38 -34.65 25.90
C ALA A 27 29.59 -35.96 25.75
N THR A 28 28.50 -35.90 24.98
CA THR A 28 27.84 -37.06 24.39
C THR A 28 27.65 -36.79 22.90
N PRO A 29 27.98 -37.76 22.01
CA PRO A 29 27.84 -37.58 20.58
C PRO A 29 26.36 -37.44 20.20
N TYR A 30 26.02 -36.36 19.49
CA TYR A 30 24.66 -36.17 19.00
C TYR A 30 24.36 -37.14 17.86
N GLN A 31 23.43 -38.02 18.15
CA GLN A 31 22.70 -38.89 17.24
C GLN A 31 21.67 -38.04 16.49
N PRO A 32 21.49 -38.18 15.16
CA PRO A 32 20.52 -37.39 14.41
C PRO A 32 19.10 -37.75 14.87
N SER A 33 18.45 -36.81 15.54
CA SER A 33 17.05 -36.92 15.94
C SER A 33 16.16 -36.46 14.79
N SER A 34 15.33 -37.38 14.32
CA SER A 34 14.27 -37.19 13.35
C SER A 34 13.21 -36.18 13.84
N GLY A 35 12.90 -35.19 13.00
CA GLY A 35 11.56 -34.61 12.83
C GLY A 35 10.94 -33.87 14.02
N GLN A 36 11.46 -32.68 14.36
CA GLN A 36 10.66 -31.63 14.98
C GLN A 36 10.57 -30.45 14.01
N THR A 37 9.42 -30.31 13.36
CA THR A 37 9.01 -29.03 12.78
C THR A 37 8.65 -28.10 13.94
N THR A 38 9.64 -27.37 14.45
CA THR A 38 9.36 -26.15 15.22
C THR A 38 8.43 -25.28 14.38
N PRO A 39 7.30 -24.79 14.91
CA PRO A 39 6.52 -23.78 14.21
C PRO A 39 7.45 -22.58 14.00
N THR A 40 7.79 -22.30 12.75
CA THR A 40 8.40 -21.02 12.39
C THR A 40 7.41 -19.95 12.84
N GLN A 41 7.74 -19.24 13.92
CA GLN A 41 7.02 -18.05 14.33
C GLN A 41 7.04 -17.12 13.12
N ALA A 42 5.85 -16.80 12.58
CA ALA A 42 5.73 -15.85 11.50
C ALA A 42 6.46 -14.56 11.89
N ALA A 43 7.24 -14.00 10.96
CA ALA A 43 7.86 -12.70 11.18
C ALA A 43 6.79 -11.70 11.67
N PRO A 44 7.13 -10.76 12.57
CA PRO A 44 6.19 -9.73 12.98
C PRO A 44 5.62 -9.06 11.73
N ALA A 45 4.29 -9.04 11.61
CA ALA A 45 3.64 -8.32 10.52
C ALA A 45 4.11 -6.86 10.56
N ASP A 46 4.52 -6.32 9.40
CA ASP A 46 4.88 -4.91 9.31
C ASP A 46 3.63 -4.10 9.73
N PRO A 47 3.71 -3.28 10.79
CA PRO A 47 2.57 -2.48 11.24
C PRO A 47 2.10 -1.44 10.20
N ASN A 48 2.87 -1.22 9.13
CA ASN A 48 2.54 -0.37 8.00
C ASN A 48 2.09 -1.17 6.76
N ASP A 49 2.00 -2.50 6.84
CA ASP A 49 1.49 -3.32 5.74
C ASP A 49 0.05 -2.86 5.43
N PRO A 50 -0.25 -2.47 4.17
CA PRO A 50 -1.56 -1.96 3.80
C PRO A 50 -2.69 -2.94 4.08
N SER A 51 -2.41 -4.24 4.18
CA SER A 51 -3.36 -5.32 4.48
C SER A 51 -3.86 -5.29 5.92
N THR A 52 -3.16 -4.61 6.82
CA THR A 52 -3.50 -4.54 8.26
C THR A 52 -4.57 -3.49 8.58
N PHE A 53 -4.85 -2.58 7.64
CA PHE A 53 -5.88 -1.54 7.79
C PHE A 53 -7.21 -1.98 7.18
N THR A 54 -8.27 -1.83 7.97
CA THR A 54 -9.64 -2.11 7.55
C THR A 54 -10.20 -0.99 6.66
N ASP A 55 -11.17 -1.33 5.82
CA ASP A 55 -11.85 -0.33 4.97
C ASP A 55 -12.59 0.73 5.81
N GLU A 56 -13.04 0.37 7.01
CA GLU A 56 -13.63 1.33 7.96
C GLU A 56 -12.58 2.34 8.45
N GLU A 57 -11.40 1.88 8.88
CA GLU A 57 -10.31 2.76 9.32
C GLU A 57 -9.86 3.68 8.18
N LEU A 58 -9.75 3.16 6.95
CA LEU A 58 -9.38 3.96 5.77
C LEU A 58 -10.44 5.01 5.42
N ARG A 59 -11.73 4.71 5.60
CA ARG A 59 -12.82 5.69 5.41
C ARG A 59 -12.79 6.78 6.48
N LYS A 60 -12.55 6.42 7.75
CA LYS A 60 -12.38 7.37 8.85
C LYS A 60 -11.16 8.27 8.63
N TYR A 61 -10.05 7.69 8.17
CA TYR A 61 -8.84 8.42 7.81
C TYR A 61 -9.07 9.43 6.68
N ASP A 62 -9.74 9.04 5.58
CA ASP A 62 -10.08 9.96 4.48
C ASP A 62 -10.96 11.13 4.95
N ALA A 63 -11.95 10.86 5.80
CA ALA A 63 -12.80 11.90 6.38
C ALA A 63 -12.00 12.88 7.24
N ALA A 64 -11.10 12.38 8.09
CA ALA A 64 -10.23 13.20 8.93
C ALA A 64 -9.29 14.08 8.08
N ILE A 65 -8.60 13.51 7.09
CA ILE A 65 -7.68 14.26 6.21
C ILE A 65 -8.43 15.29 5.37
N THR A 66 -9.64 14.98 4.88
CA THR A 66 -10.46 15.94 4.13
C THR A 66 -10.75 17.18 4.96
N ARG A 67 -11.12 16.99 6.24
CA ARG A 67 -11.39 18.10 7.15
C ARG A 67 -10.12 18.85 7.53
N VAL A 68 -9.03 18.15 7.85
CA VAL A 68 -7.72 18.78 8.12
C VAL A 68 -7.23 19.63 6.94
N ARG A 69 -7.42 19.13 5.70
CA ARG A 69 -7.09 19.90 4.49
C ARG A 69 -7.98 21.12 4.33
N ALA A 70 -9.29 21.00 4.56
CA ALA A 70 -10.20 22.14 4.51
C ALA A 70 -9.78 23.25 5.51
N VAL A 71 -9.41 22.89 6.74
CA VAL A 71 -8.84 23.86 7.71
C VAL A 71 -7.55 24.47 7.17
N SER A 72 -6.66 23.64 6.63
CA SER A 72 -5.38 24.10 6.08
C SER A 72 -5.53 25.04 4.88
N ASP A 73 -6.52 24.79 4.01
CA ASP A 73 -6.82 25.65 2.85
C ASP A 73 -7.28 27.05 3.29
N THR A 74 -7.95 27.16 4.45
CA THR A 74 -8.30 28.47 5.03
C THR A 74 -7.07 29.29 5.45
N LEU A 75 -5.94 28.62 5.71
CA LEU A 75 -4.72 29.26 6.18
C LEU A 75 -4.03 30.08 5.08
N ASN A 76 -4.23 29.77 3.80
CA ASN A 76 -3.53 30.44 2.67
C ASN A 76 -2.00 30.61 2.90
N GLY A 77 -1.36 29.63 3.56
CA GLY A 77 0.08 29.67 3.91
C GLY A 77 0.42 30.36 5.23
N ALA A 78 -0.56 30.84 5.98
CA ALA A 78 -0.38 31.35 7.35
C ALA A 78 -0.18 30.19 8.36
N GLN A 79 0.43 30.51 9.50
CA GLN A 79 0.56 29.54 10.59
C GLN A 79 -0.82 29.25 11.21
N PRO A 80 -1.15 27.98 11.54
CA PRO A 80 -2.41 27.63 12.18
C PRO A 80 -2.62 28.39 13.50
N THR A 81 -3.75 29.07 13.63
CA THR A 81 -4.17 29.70 14.91
C THR A 81 -4.50 28.62 15.95
N PRO A 82 -4.54 28.94 17.25
CA PRO A 82 -4.93 27.99 18.29
C PRO A 82 -6.32 27.37 18.05
N GLU A 83 -7.27 28.15 17.51
CA GLU A 83 -8.60 27.67 17.15
C GLU A 83 -8.55 26.64 16.02
N GLN A 84 -7.72 26.89 15.01
CA GLN A 84 -7.53 25.97 13.89
C GLN A 84 -6.76 24.71 14.30
N GLN A 85 -5.80 24.81 15.24
CA GLN A 85 -5.15 23.65 15.83
C GLN A 85 -6.15 22.78 16.60
N ALA A 86 -7.06 23.40 17.36
CA ALA A 86 -8.14 22.70 18.04
C ALA A 86 -9.11 22.05 17.03
N GLU A 87 -9.40 22.71 15.91
CA GLU A 87 -10.27 22.16 14.86
C GLU A 87 -9.63 20.96 14.13
N MET A 88 -8.32 21.00 13.85
CA MET A 88 -7.60 19.85 13.30
C MET A 88 -7.57 18.67 14.28
N ALA A 89 -7.37 18.93 15.59
CA ALA A 89 -7.44 17.89 16.61
C ALA A 89 -8.85 17.29 16.72
N ALA A 90 -9.88 18.14 16.68
CA ALA A 90 -11.28 17.74 16.67
C ALA A 90 -11.61 16.91 15.43
N ALA A 91 -11.07 17.24 14.25
CA ALA A 91 -11.28 16.48 13.03
C ALA A 91 -10.79 15.02 13.12
N VAL A 92 -9.62 14.82 13.73
CA VAL A 92 -9.09 13.47 13.99
C VAL A 92 -9.95 12.75 15.03
N GLN A 93 -10.37 13.44 16.09
CA GLN A 93 -11.20 12.85 17.15
C GLN A 93 -12.62 12.47 16.65
N ASP A 94 -13.26 13.34 15.88
CA ASP A 94 -14.60 13.18 15.31
C ASP A 94 -14.67 12.07 14.26
N SER A 95 -13.54 11.75 13.62
CA SER A 95 -13.44 10.59 12.73
C SER A 95 -13.62 9.26 13.45
N GLY A 96 -13.51 9.23 14.78
CA GLY A 96 -13.55 7.99 15.57
C GLY A 96 -12.37 7.05 15.30
N LEU A 97 -11.31 7.56 14.67
CA LEU A 97 -10.05 6.85 14.47
C LEU A 97 -9.09 7.22 15.60
N GLU A 98 -8.48 6.21 16.23
CA GLU A 98 -7.46 6.48 17.23
C GLU A 98 -6.27 7.22 16.61
N VAL A 99 -5.71 8.19 17.34
CA VAL A 99 -4.55 8.99 16.88
C VAL A 99 -3.37 8.12 16.48
N VAL A 100 -3.15 7.01 17.19
CA VAL A 100 -2.10 6.04 16.84
C VAL A 100 -2.36 5.40 15.48
N ARG A 101 -3.61 4.99 15.19
CA ARG A 101 -4.01 4.40 13.91
C ARG A 101 -4.01 5.41 12.79
N PHE A 102 -4.45 6.64 13.03
CA PHE A 102 -4.35 7.74 12.07
C PHE A 102 -2.89 7.98 11.64
N ASN A 103 -1.97 8.06 12.60
CA ASN A 103 -0.55 8.25 12.30
C ASN A 103 0.07 7.03 11.59
N ALA A 104 -0.35 5.81 11.92
CA ALA A 104 0.09 4.60 11.22
C ALA A 104 -0.36 4.61 9.75
N ILE A 105 -1.65 4.88 9.50
CA ILE A 105 -2.19 4.98 8.13
C ILE A 105 -1.52 6.13 7.37
N SER A 106 -1.27 7.27 8.01
CA SER A 106 -0.61 8.40 7.37
C SER A 106 0.81 8.09 6.92
N ARG A 107 1.58 7.32 7.69
CA ARG A 107 2.92 6.85 7.30
C ARG A 107 2.83 5.81 6.20
N ALA A 108 1.98 4.80 6.38
CA ALA A 108 1.76 3.77 5.38
C ALA A 108 1.29 4.34 4.03
N ALA A 109 0.46 5.38 4.02
CA ALA A 109 0.01 6.05 2.81
C ALA A 109 1.15 6.80 2.09
N ALA A 110 2.12 7.34 2.84
CA ALA A 110 3.29 8.00 2.26
C ALA A 110 4.26 7.00 1.62
N ASP A 111 4.39 5.81 2.21
CA ASP A 111 5.33 4.78 1.75
C ASP A 111 4.70 3.78 0.76
N ASN A 112 3.36 3.66 0.73
CA ASN A 112 2.66 2.64 -0.03
C ASN A 112 1.46 3.20 -0.84
N PRO A 113 1.53 3.18 -2.18
CA PRO A 113 0.47 3.71 -3.05
C PRO A 113 -0.84 2.91 -2.97
N VAL A 114 -0.82 1.69 -2.42
CA VAL A 114 -2.01 0.84 -2.26
C VAL A 114 -3.03 1.48 -1.33
N ILE A 115 -2.60 2.20 -0.29
CA ILE A 115 -3.53 2.85 0.66
C ILE A 115 -4.40 3.88 -0.06
N ASP A 116 -3.77 4.78 -0.82
CA ASP A 116 -4.50 5.80 -1.57
C ASP A 116 -5.40 5.17 -2.64
N ALA A 117 -4.92 4.12 -3.32
CA ALA A 117 -5.72 3.43 -4.32
C ALA A 117 -6.93 2.72 -3.71
N ARG A 118 -6.80 2.15 -2.49
CA ARG A 118 -7.94 1.58 -1.73
C ARG A 118 -8.95 2.68 -1.38
N ILE A 119 -8.49 3.82 -0.89
CA ILE A 119 -9.35 4.96 -0.55
C ILE A 119 -10.10 5.45 -1.79
N ARG A 120 -9.43 5.60 -2.94
CA ARG A 120 -10.08 5.97 -4.21
C ARG A 120 -11.12 4.93 -4.64
N ALA A 121 -10.78 3.65 -4.58
CA ALA A 121 -11.70 2.56 -4.94
C ALA A 121 -12.97 2.54 -4.06
N MET A 122 -12.85 2.84 -2.76
CA MET A 122 -14.01 2.94 -1.87
C MET A 122 -14.90 4.15 -2.15
N LYS A 123 -14.33 5.25 -2.65
CA LYS A 123 -15.06 6.50 -2.94
C LYS A 123 -15.67 6.51 -4.33
N ALA A 124 -15.14 5.71 -5.25
CA ALA A 124 -15.63 5.64 -6.60
C ALA A 124 -17.08 5.11 -6.60
N PRO A 125 -17.95 5.68 -7.45
CA PRO A 125 -19.33 5.20 -7.53
C PRO A 125 -19.34 3.75 -8.03
N PRO A 126 -20.27 2.91 -7.54
CA PRO A 126 -20.37 1.55 -8.00
C PRO A 126 -20.72 1.50 -9.49
N PRO A 127 -20.25 0.49 -10.23
CA PRO A 127 -20.63 0.33 -11.62
C PRO A 127 -22.14 0.20 -11.81
N VAL A 128 -22.65 0.77 -12.91
CA VAL A 128 -24.09 0.71 -13.22
C VAL A 128 -24.52 -0.76 -13.39
N PRO A 129 -25.57 -1.24 -12.69
CA PRO A 129 -26.06 -2.61 -12.86
C PRO A 129 -26.36 -2.94 -14.33
N GLY A 130 -25.91 -4.12 -14.79
CA GLY A 130 -26.08 -4.55 -16.18
C GLY A 130 -25.06 -3.95 -17.17
N SER A 131 -24.21 -3.01 -16.74
CA SER A 131 -23.08 -2.56 -17.56
C SER A 131 -22.00 -3.63 -17.66
N VAL A 132 -21.14 -3.52 -18.69
CA VAL A 132 -19.92 -4.35 -18.80
C VAL A 132 -19.09 -4.23 -17.53
N ALA A 133 -18.94 -3.02 -16.98
CA ALA A 133 -18.17 -2.74 -15.79
C ALA A 133 -18.68 -3.48 -14.53
N ALA A 134 -20.00 -3.59 -14.37
CA ALA A 134 -20.60 -4.37 -13.29
C ALA A 134 -20.35 -5.88 -13.44
N GLY A 135 -20.21 -6.36 -14.67
CA GLY A 135 -19.94 -7.76 -14.98
C GLY A 135 -18.45 -8.14 -15.05
N VAL A 136 -17.52 -7.22 -14.75
CA VAL A 136 -16.08 -7.55 -14.71
C VAL A 136 -15.72 -8.12 -13.33
N SER A 137 -15.29 -9.38 -13.32
CA SER A 137 -14.76 -10.01 -12.12
C SER A 137 -13.39 -9.46 -11.72
N GLU A 138 -13.01 -9.64 -10.45
CA GLU A 138 -11.68 -9.22 -9.98
C GLU A 138 -10.55 -9.99 -10.68
N ALA A 139 -10.76 -11.27 -11.01
CA ALA A 139 -9.80 -12.08 -11.74
C ALA A 139 -9.56 -11.54 -13.15
N GLU A 140 -10.64 -11.23 -13.89
CA GLU A 140 -10.53 -10.65 -15.23
C GLU A 140 -9.87 -9.27 -15.19
N LEU A 141 -10.22 -8.43 -14.21
CA LEU A 141 -9.59 -7.13 -14.06
C LEU A 141 -8.10 -7.25 -13.71
N THR A 142 -7.73 -8.25 -12.91
CA THR A 142 -6.33 -8.56 -12.59
C THR A 142 -5.55 -8.98 -13.83
N GLN A 143 -6.09 -9.90 -14.61
CA GLN A 143 -5.50 -10.34 -15.89
C GLN A 143 -5.34 -9.16 -16.87
N PHE A 144 -6.36 -8.31 -16.96
CA PHE A 144 -6.33 -7.10 -17.78
C PHE A 144 -5.21 -6.15 -17.37
N VAL A 145 -5.12 -5.81 -16.07
CA VAL A 145 -4.12 -4.88 -15.54
C VAL A 145 -2.70 -5.44 -15.73
N GLN A 146 -2.47 -6.72 -15.44
CA GLN A 146 -1.16 -7.35 -15.65
C GLN A 146 -0.72 -7.32 -17.12
N ALA A 147 -1.65 -7.57 -18.04
CA ALA A 147 -1.38 -7.48 -19.46
C ALA A 147 -1.07 -6.05 -19.90
N MET A 148 -1.80 -5.05 -19.39
CA MET A 148 -1.53 -3.63 -19.64
C MET A 148 -0.17 -3.18 -19.11
N GLU A 149 0.24 -3.63 -17.92
CA GLU A 149 1.56 -3.32 -17.37
C GLU A 149 2.69 -3.97 -18.19
N LYS A 150 2.51 -5.22 -18.64
CA LYS A 150 3.44 -5.87 -19.59
C LYS A 150 3.54 -5.10 -20.90
N ILE A 151 2.40 -4.69 -21.48
CA ILE A 151 2.35 -3.86 -22.70
C ILE A 151 3.08 -2.52 -22.48
N ARG A 152 2.86 -1.86 -21.34
CA ARG A 152 3.54 -0.62 -20.99
C ARG A 152 5.04 -0.83 -20.84
N ALA A 153 5.49 -1.92 -20.20
CA ALA A 153 6.90 -2.24 -20.06
C ALA A 153 7.57 -2.47 -21.43
N VAL A 154 6.90 -3.19 -22.34
CA VAL A 154 7.41 -3.40 -23.70
C VAL A 154 7.46 -2.09 -24.48
N THR A 155 6.41 -1.27 -24.41
CA THR A 155 6.35 0.02 -25.12
C THR A 155 7.31 1.06 -24.54
N ALA A 156 7.61 1.03 -23.24
CA ALA A 156 8.63 1.89 -22.63
C ALA A 156 10.04 1.62 -23.16
N ASN A 157 10.30 0.40 -23.67
CA ASN A 157 11.57 0.02 -24.28
C ASN A 157 11.61 0.29 -25.80
N VAL A 158 10.55 0.87 -26.39
CA VAL A 158 10.52 1.25 -27.81
C VAL A 158 11.37 2.49 -28.01
N GLN A 159 12.54 2.32 -28.59
CA GLN A 159 13.41 3.42 -28.98
C GLN A 159 13.07 3.88 -30.40
N ASN A 160 13.06 5.19 -30.66
CA ASN A 160 12.80 5.81 -31.97
C ASN A 160 11.38 5.61 -32.54
N GLY A 161 10.37 5.30 -31.70
CA GLY A 161 8.97 5.27 -32.12
C GLY A 161 8.57 4.08 -33.02
N GLN A 162 9.46 3.12 -33.23
CA GLN A 162 9.16 1.88 -33.95
C GLN A 162 9.38 0.67 -33.05
N ALA A 163 8.31 -0.10 -32.82
CA ALA A 163 8.42 -1.38 -32.13
C ALA A 163 9.21 -2.37 -32.98
N THR A 164 10.20 -3.05 -32.39
CA THR A 164 10.91 -4.14 -33.06
C THR A 164 9.98 -5.35 -33.29
N PRO A 165 10.33 -6.29 -34.18
CA PRO A 165 9.58 -7.54 -34.34
C PRO A 165 9.45 -8.32 -33.04
N GLU A 166 10.50 -8.35 -32.22
CA GLU A 166 10.48 -8.98 -30.89
C GLU A 166 9.51 -8.28 -29.94
N GLN A 167 9.50 -6.95 -29.92
CA GLN A 167 8.53 -6.18 -29.11
C GLN A 167 7.10 -6.42 -29.59
N SER A 168 6.86 -6.50 -30.89
CA SER A 168 5.54 -6.83 -31.44
C SER A 168 5.08 -8.24 -31.03
N ALA A 169 5.99 -9.22 -31.02
CA ALA A 169 5.72 -10.55 -30.51
C ALA A 169 5.43 -10.55 -29.00
N GLN A 170 6.17 -9.77 -28.21
CA GLN A 170 5.95 -9.61 -26.77
C GLN A 170 4.61 -8.93 -26.45
N LEU A 171 4.20 -7.92 -27.22
CA LEU A 171 2.88 -7.29 -27.10
C LEU A 171 1.77 -8.31 -27.36
N THR A 172 1.91 -9.09 -28.43
CA THR A 172 0.96 -10.17 -28.77
C THR A 172 0.91 -11.22 -27.67
N ALA A 173 2.06 -11.63 -27.15
CA ALA A 173 2.17 -12.60 -26.06
C ALA A 173 1.62 -12.05 -24.73
N ALA A 174 1.73 -10.74 -24.47
CA ALA A 174 1.15 -10.12 -23.28
C ALA A 174 -0.38 -10.15 -23.32
N VAL A 175 -0.98 -9.89 -24.48
CA VAL A 175 -2.44 -9.99 -24.68
C VAL A 175 -2.89 -11.45 -24.62
N GLN A 176 -2.24 -12.36 -25.35
CA GLN A 176 -2.61 -13.78 -25.38
C GLN A 176 -2.36 -14.49 -24.03
N GLY A 177 -1.26 -14.15 -23.36
CA GLY A 177 -0.87 -14.68 -22.06
C GLY A 177 -1.63 -14.06 -20.88
N SER A 178 -2.51 -13.08 -21.14
CA SER A 178 -3.42 -12.54 -20.11
C SER A 178 -4.45 -13.57 -19.66
N GLY A 179 -4.75 -14.58 -20.48
CA GLY A 179 -5.86 -15.51 -20.25
C GLY A 179 -7.23 -14.93 -20.58
N LEU A 180 -7.30 -13.68 -21.05
CA LEU A 180 -8.51 -13.05 -21.56
C LEU A 180 -8.62 -13.25 -23.07
N ALA A 181 -9.84 -13.52 -23.54
CA ALA A 181 -10.15 -13.39 -24.96
C ALA A 181 -9.96 -11.93 -25.41
N VAL A 182 -9.53 -11.71 -26.66
CA VAL A 182 -9.28 -10.36 -27.20
C VAL A 182 -10.51 -9.46 -27.11
N ASP A 183 -11.69 -9.98 -27.47
CA ASP A 183 -12.96 -9.24 -27.35
C ASP A 183 -13.25 -8.85 -25.89
N ARG A 184 -12.94 -9.74 -24.94
CA ARG A 184 -13.14 -9.47 -23.52
C ARG A 184 -12.15 -8.44 -22.99
N PHE A 185 -10.89 -8.53 -23.40
CA PHE A 185 -9.86 -7.54 -23.09
C PHE A 185 -10.27 -6.14 -23.59
N ASN A 186 -10.73 -6.04 -24.84
CA ASN A 186 -11.19 -4.78 -25.42
C ASN A 186 -12.45 -4.23 -24.72
N ALA A 187 -13.39 -5.10 -24.35
CA ALA A 187 -14.58 -4.71 -23.59
C ALA A 187 -14.21 -4.15 -22.21
N ILE A 188 -13.27 -4.78 -21.50
CA ILE A 188 -12.76 -4.30 -20.22
C ILE A 188 -12.01 -2.97 -20.41
N ALA A 189 -11.19 -2.83 -21.45
CA ALA A 189 -10.48 -1.57 -21.75
C ALA A 189 -11.45 -0.39 -21.96
N ALA A 190 -12.52 -0.61 -22.72
CA ALA A 190 -13.58 0.37 -22.92
C ALA A 190 -14.31 0.68 -21.61
N ALA A 191 -14.67 -0.35 -20.84
CA ALA A 191 -15.36 -0.20 -19.57
C ALA A 191 -14.51 0.57 -18.53
N VAL A 192 -13.21 0.28 -18.42
CA VAL A 192 -12.27 0.98 -17.50
C VAL A 192 -12.15 2.45 -17.88
N SER A 193 -12.24 2.77 -19.17
CA SER A 193 -12.19 4.15 -19.66
C SER A 193 -13.49 4.92 -19.39
N GLN A 194 -14.64 4.23 -19.31
CA GLN A 194 -15.96 4.85 -19.16
C GLN A 194 -16.48 4.86 -17.73
N ASP A 195 -16.13 3.85 -16.93
CA ASP A 195 -16.64 3.64 -15.57
C ASP A 195 -15.60 4.01 -14.51
N PRO A 196 -15.86 5.05 -13.69
CA PRO A 196 -14.92 5.50 -12.67
C PRO A 196 -14.73 4.47 -11.54
N GLY A 197 -15.75 3.65 -11.22
CA GLY A 197 -15.66 2.58 -10.24
C GLY A 197 -14.69 1.49 -10.67
N LEU A 198 -14.85 1.01 -11.91
CA LEU A 198 -13.96 0.01 -12.49
C LEU A 198 -12.53 0.54 -12.66
N ARG A 199 -12.37 1.82 -13.03
CA ARG A 199 -11.06 2.46 -13.11
C ARG A 199 -10.35 2.48 -11.75
N ALA A 200 -11.03 2.89 -10.69
CA ALA A 200 -10.44 2.92 -9.36
C ALA A 200 -10.06 1.51 -8.86
N ARG A 201 -10.85 0.49 -9.21
CA ARG A 201 -10.50 -0.91 -8.95
C ARG A 201 -9.26 -1.35 -9.75
N ALA A 202 -9.15 -0.96 -11.02
CA ALA A 202 -7.99 -1.26 -11.85
C ALA A 202 -6.71 -0.59 -11.30
N GLU A 203 -6.81 0.67 -10.85
CA GLU A 203 -5.70 1.38 -10.20
C GLU A 203 -5.26 0.69 -8.90
N LEU A 204 -6.20 0.20 -8.09
CA LEU A 204 -5.88 -0.56 -6.88
C LEU A 204 -5.12 -1.86 -7.19
N ILE A 205 -5.57 -2.61 -8.20
CA ILE A 205 -4.86 -3.81 -8.65
C ILE A 205 -3.47 -3.45 -9.17
N GLY A 206 -3.35 -2.36 -9.94
CA GLY A 206 -2.07 -1.86 -10.44
C GLY A 206 -1.11 -1.49 -9.31
N ALA A 207 -1.57 -0.77 -8.29
CA ALA A 207 -0.76 -0.41 -7.12
C ALA A 207 -0.27 -1.66 -6.37
N ARG A 208 -1.14 -2.66 -6.19
CA ARG A 208 -0.75 -3.95 -5.57
C ARG A 208 0.29 -4.69 -6.40
N TYR A 209 0.14 -4.68 -7.72
CA TYR A 209 1.08 -5.32 -8.63
C TYR A 209 2.46 -4.64 -8.61
N GLN A 210 2.52 -3.31 -8.49
CA GLN A 210 3.76 -2.56 -8.39
C GLN A 210 4.53 -2.85 -7.10
N VAL A 211 3.82 -2.99 -5.97
CA VAL A 211 4.44 -3.32 -4.68
C VAL A 211 4.89 -4.78 -4.60
N ALA A 212 4.31 -5.66 -5.43
CA ALA A 212 4.66 -7.08 -5.47
C ALA A 212 5.85 -7.43 -6.38
N GLN A 213 6.38 -6.47 -7.15
CA GLN A 213 7.54 -6.64 -8.03
C GLN A 213 8.83 -6.19 -7.34
#